data_AF-A0A257QQ70-F1
#
_entry.id   AF-A0A257QQ70-F1
#
_cell.length_a   1.000
_cell.length_b   1.000
_cell.length_c   1.000
_cell.angle_alpha   90.00
_cell.angle_beta   90.00
_cell.angle_gamma   90.00
#
_symmetry.space_group_name_H-M   'P 1'
#
loop_
_entity.id
_entity.type
_entity.pdbx_description
1 polymer ?
#
loop_
_entity_poly.entity_id
_entity_poly.type
_entity_poly.pdbx_seq_one_letter_code
_entity_poly.pdbx_strand_id
1 'polypeptide(L)'
;MPQPPPDEKAAIHAGCTRFLSFDPPRRAADWLAGWADSAHVGLALDSYSQGPAITQLEHEVAGLLGKEAGLWFPKGIMAQQAALLVHAGASGRRVVALHPKSHLAVDEADALQRLAGLTPVRIGPDIRHFSAADLQKIGEPLAA
;
A
#
# COMPACT_ATOMS: atom_id res chain seq x y z
N MET A 1 -30.73 -4.67 -1.94
CA MET A 1 -31.07 -4.78 -3.37
C MET A 1 -30.15 -5.80 -4.01
N PRO A 2 -30.66 -6.69 -4.87
CA PRO A 2 -29.81 -7.56 -5.67
C PRO A 2 -28.90 -6.71 -6.57
N GLN A 3 -27.63 -7.09 -6.65
CA GLN A 3 -26.70 -6.45 -7.58
C GLN A 3 -27.02 -6.94 -9.00
N PRO A 4 -26.93 -6.06 -10.02
CA PRO A 4 -27.05 -6.52 -11.41
C PRO A 4 -25.96 -7.55 -11.72
N PRO A 5 -26.20 -8.46 -12.68
CA PRO A 5 -25.19 -9.37 -13.20
C PRO A 5 -23.91 -8.60 -13.59
N PRO A 6 -22.71 -9.19 -13.44
CA PRO A 6 -21.44 -8.51 -13.72
C PRO A 6 -21.39 -7.82 -15.09
N ASP A 7 -21.94 -8.47 -16.12
CA ASP A 7 -21.94 -7.98 -17.50
C ASP A 7 -22.85 -6.75 -17.69
N GLU A 8 -24.00 -6.72 -17.01
CA GLU A 8 -24.92 -5.59 -17.04
C GLU A 8 -24.31 -4.38 -16.31
N LYS A 9 -23.66 -4.61 -15.16
CA LYS A 9 -22.94 -3.56 -14.43
C LYS A 9 -21.82 -2.94 -15.27
N ALA A 10 -21.05 -3.78 -15.98
CA ALA A 10 -19.98 -3.32 -16.86
C ALA A 10 -20.53 -2.49 -18.03
N ALA A 11 -21.62 -2.93 -18.65
CA ALA A 11 -22.28 -2.20 -19.74
C ALA A 11 -22.80 -0.83 -19.30
N ILE A 12 -23.45 -0.76 -18.13
CA ILE A 12 -23.91 0.51 -17.54
C ILE A 12 -22.73 1.44 -17.28
N HIS A 13 -21.66 0.92 -16.66
CA HIS A 13 -20.46 1.71 -16.36
C HIS A 13 -19.76 2.23 -17.62
N ALA A 14 -19.72 1.42 -18.69
CA ALA A 14 -19.15 1.81 -19.98
C ALA A 14 -19.96 2.93 -20.68
N GLY A 15 -21.26 3.02 -20.41
CA GLY A 15 -22.13 4.11 -20.89
C GLY A 15 -22.04 5.41 -20.09
N CYS A 16 -21.37 5.40 -18.93
CA CYS A 16 -21.22 6.59 -18.09
C CYS A 16 -20.22 7.57 -18.71
N THR A 17 -20.61 8.85 -18.81
CA THR A 17 -19.74 9.95 -19.26
C THR A 17 -19.30 10.88 -18.13
N ARG A 18 -19.78 10.64 -16.91
CA ARG A 18 -19.45 11.39 -15.70
C ARG A 18 -19.22 10.43 -14.55
N PHE A 19 -18.15 10.66 -13.80
CA PHE A 19 -17.72 9.81 -12.70
C PHE A 19 -17.62 10.67 -11.44
N LEU A 20 -18.25 10.21 -10.36
CA LEU A 20 -18.18 10.89 -9.05
C LEU A 20 -16.95 10.46 -8.25
N SER A 21 -16.48 9.24 -8.48
CA SER A 21 -15.34 8.63 -7.78
C SER A 21 -14.47 7.90 -8.80
N PHE A 22 -13.15 7.93 -8.57
CA PHE A 22 -12.12 7.37 -9.44
C PHE A 22 -12.02 8.01 -10.83
N ASP A 23 -10.87 7.79 -11.48
CA ASP A 23 -10.68 8.21 -12.86
C ASP A 23 -11.61 7.42 -13.80
N PRO A 24 -12.05 8.03 -14.92
CA PRO A 24 -12.78 7.31 -15.95
C PRO A 24 -11.95 6.12 -16.48
N PRO A 25 -12.60 5.04 -16.93
CA PRO A 25 -11.91 3.89 -17.49
C PRO A 25 -11.08 4.32 -18.71
N ARG A 26 -9.77 4.03 -18.67
CA ARG A 26 -8.85 4.27 -19.79
C ARG A 26 -8.68 3.00 -20.61
N ARG A 27 -8.63 3.13 -21.93
CA ARG A 27 -8.25 2.00 -22.79
C ARG A 27 -6.74 1.81 -22.71
N ALA A 28 -6.28 0.57 -22.88
CA ALA A 28 -4.85 0.26 -22.90
C ALA A 28 -4.08 1.09 -23.94
N ALA A 29 -4.67 1.34 -25.11
CA ALA A 29 -4.09 2.17 -26.16
C ALA A 29 -3.87 3.63 -25.70
N ASP A 30 -4.87 4.22 -25.03
CA ASP A 30 -4.77 5.60 -24.54
C ASP A 30 -3.74 5.72 -23.41
N TRP A 31 -3.66 4.68 -22.57
CA TRP A 31 -2.67 4.60 -21.49
C TRP A 31 -1.23 4.51 -22.05
N LEU A 32 -1.00 3.67 -23.05
CA LEU A 32 0.31 3.54 -23.71
C LEU A 32 0.69 4.82 -24.48
N ALA A 33 -0.26 5.45 -25.17
CA ALA A 33 -0.01 6.72 -25.85
C ALA A 33 0.42 7.81 -24.85
N GLY A 34 -0.26 7.92 -23.70
CA GLY A 34 0.14 8.87 -22.66
C GLY A 34 1.54 8.60 -22.08
N TRP A 35 1.99 7.35 -22.05
CA TRP A 35 3.36 7.01 -21.65
C TRP A 35 4.40 7.39 -22.70
N ALA A 36 4.06 7.27 -23.99
CA ALA A 36 4.96 7.64 -25.09
C ALA A 36 5.29 9.14 -25.07
N ASP A 37 4.37 9.98 -24.59
CA ASP A 37 4.55 11.42 -24.45
C ASP A 37 5.25 11.85 -23.14
N SER A 38 5.59 10.88 -22.27
CA SER A 38 6.24 11.18 -20.99
C SER A 38 7.66 11.72 -21.19
N ALA A 39 8.03 12.76 -20.43
CA ALA A 39 9.39 13.27 -20.38
C ALA A 39 10.42 12.21 -19.91
N HIS A 40 9.95 11.12 -19.30
CA HIS A 40 10.78 10.05 -18.75
C HIS A 40 10.89 8.83 -19.68
N VAL A 41 10.22 8.80 -20.85
CA VAL A 41 10.20 7.63 -21.75
C VAL A 41 11.59 7.26 -22.29
N GLY A 42 12.50 8.25 -22.36
CA GLY A 42 13.88 8.05 -22.81
C GLY A 42 14.84 7.56 -21.72
N LEU A 43 14.39 7.44 -20.47
CA LEU A 43 15.22 6.90 -19.40
C LEU A 43 15.49 5.40 -19.64
N ALA A 44 16.69 4.96 -19.28
CA ALA A 44 17.02 3.55 -19.34
C ALA A 44 16.11 2.73 -18.41
N LEU A 45 15.75 1.53 -18.86
CA LEU A 45 14.97 0.59 -18.05
C LEU A 45 15.74 0.20 -16.80
N ASP A 46 15.01 0.05 -15.70
CA ASP A 46 15.59 -0.41 -14.45
C ASP A 46 15.93 -1.92 -14.53
N SER A 47 17.00 -2.32 -13.83
CA SER A 47 17.41 -3.70 -13.66
C SER A 47 17.62 -3.98 -12.18
N TYR A 48 16.89 -4.95 -11.62
CA TYR A 48 16.97 -5.32 -10.19
C TYR A 48 16.93 -4.11 -9.24
N SER A 49 15.95 -3.22 -9.44
CA SER A 49 15.77 -1.98 -8.68
C SER A 49 16.93 -0.98 -8.79
N GLN A 50 17.64 -0.97 -9.92
CA GLN A 50 18.68 0.00 -10.22
C GLN A 50 18.44 0.61 -11.60
N GLY A 51 18.52 1.93 -11.70
CA GLY A 51 18.32 2.63 -12.97
C GLY A 51 17.90 4.08 -12.75
N PRO A 52 18.03 4.92 -13.78
CA PRO A 52 17.76 6.34 -13.65
C PRO A 52 16.28 6.63 -13.33
N ALA A 53 15.35 5.81 -13.83
CA ALA A 53 13.92 6.00 -13.60
C ALA A 53 13.54 5.73 -12.14
N ILE A 54 13.92 4.56 -11.60
CA ILE A 54 13.61 4.21 -10.21
C ILE A 54 14.33 5.13 -9.21
N THR A 55 15.59 5.48 -9.47
CA THR A 55 16.35 6.40 -8.60
C THR A 55 15.72 7.79 -8.55
N GLN A 56 15.27 8.31 -9.70
CA GLN A 56 14.57 9.60 -9.74
C GLN A 56 13.27 9.54 -8.94
N LEU A 57 12.46 8.51 -9.14
CA LEU A 57 11.19 8.33 -8.41
C LEU A 57 11.42 8.25 -6.89
N GLU A 58 12.38 7.43 -6.45
CA GLU A 58 12.69 7.25 -5.04
C GLU A 58 13.19 8.55 -4.39
N HIS A 59 14.05 9.30 -5.08
CA HIS A 59 14.57 10.58 -4.59
C HIS A 59 13.47 11.65 -4.50
N GLU A 60 12.64 11.78 -5.54
CA GLU A 60 11.53 12.74 -5.54
C GLU A 60 10.54 12.45 -4.40
N VAL A 61 10.15 11.18 -4.23
CA VAL A 61 9.23 10.78 -3.15
C VAL A 61 9.87 10.97 -1.76
N ALA A 62 11.15 10.65 -1.59
CA ALA A 62 11.87 10.91 -0.35
C ALA A 62 11.88 12.40 0.00
N GLY A 63 12.17 13.26 -0.99
CA GLY A 63 12.13 14.71 -0.86
C GLY A 63 10.75 15.24 -0.48
N LEU A 64 9.70 14.75 -1.14
CA LEU A 64 8.30 15.12 -0.83
C LEU A 64 7.90 14.74 0.59
N LEU A 65 8.40 13.62 1.11
CA LEU A 65 8.07 13.12 2.45
C LEU A 65 9.03 13.61 3.54
N GLY A 66 10.05 14.39 3.19
CA GLY A 66 11.09 14.83 4.12
C GLY A 66 11.85 13.66 4.76
N LYS A 67 12.12 12.62 3.98
CA LYS A 67 12.88 11.43 4.40
C LYS A 67 14.24 11.42 3.73
N GLU A 68 15.21 10.82 4.40
CA GLU A 68 16.58 10.69 3.90
C GLU A 68 16.67 9.82 2.65
N ALA A 69 15.78 8.84 2.52
CA ALA A 69 15.70 7.93 1.37
C ALA A 69 14.27 7.41 1.17
N GLY A 70 14.00 6.92 -0.04
CA GLY A 70 12.79 6.22 -0.44
C GLY A 70 13.16 4.92 -1.13
N LEU A 71 12.29 3.90 -1.02
CA LEU A 71 12.44 2.65 -1.75
C LEU A 71 11.13 2.34 -2.47
N TRP A 72 11.21 1.99 -3.74
CA TRP A 72 10.06 1.58 -4.52
C TRP A 72 9.68 0.14 -4.19
N PHE A 73 8.38 -0.09 -4.05
CA PHE A 73 7.80 -1.42 -3.89
C PHE A 73 6.65 -1.61 -4.86
N PRO A 74 6.47 -2.82 -5.44
CA PRO A 74 5.39 -3.10 -6.37
C PRO A 74 4.01 -3.13 -5.70
N LYS A 75 3.94 -3.36 -4.38
CA LYS A 75 2.68 -3.35 -3.60
C LYS A 75 2.92 -2.77 -2.21
N GLY A 76 1.97 -1.96 -1.73
CA GLY A 76 2.04 -1.33 -0.41
C GLY A 76 2.11 -2.31 0.76
N ILE A 77 1.60 -3.53 0.63
CA ILE A 77 1.76 -4.56 1.67
C ILE A 77 3.20 -5.00 1.83
N MET A 78 3.95 -5.14 0.73
CA MET A 78 5.35 -5.53 0.78
C MET A 78 6.17 -4.45 1.48
N ALA A 79 5.91 -3.17 1.14
CA ALA A 79 6.54 -2.03 1.79
C ALA A 79 6.26 -2.00 3.30
N GLN A 80 4.99 -2.14 3.71
CA GLN A 80 4.61 -2.12 5.12
C GLN A 80 5.18 -3.32 5.90
N GLN A 81 5.18 -4.53 5.32
CA GLN A 81 5.79 -5.70 5.96
C GLN A 81 7.31 -5.55 6.10
N ALA A 82 7.99 -5.04 5.07
CA ALA A 82 9.42 -4.75 5.14
C ALA A 82 9.73 -3.76 6.26
N ALA A 83 8.96 -2.66 6.38
CA ALA A 83 9.12 -1.70 7.45
C ALA A 83 8.93 -2.34 8.84
N LEU A 84 7.87 -3.13 9.04
CA LEU A 84 7.63 -3.83 10.31
C LEU A 84 8.73 -4.84 10.64
N LEU A 85 9.27 -5.54 9.64
CA LEU A 85 10.38 -6.48 9.80
C LEU A 85 11.68 -5.77 10.20
N VAL A 86 11.95 -4.58 9.65
CA VAL A 86 13.11 -3.76 10.06
C VAL A 86 12.98 -3.36 11.54
N HIS A 87 11.81 -2.89 11.96
CA HIS A 87 11.56 -2.55 13.37
C HIS A 87 11.63 -3.77 14.30
N ALA A 88 11.09 -4.91 13.88
CA ALA A 88 11.17 -6.17 14.61
C ALA A 88 12.62 -6.64 14.77
N GLY A 89 13.42 -6.57 13.70
CA GLY A 89 14.84 -6.91 13.73
C GLY A 89 15.63 -6.00 14.65
N ALA A 90 15.42 -4.69 14.57
CA ALA A 90 16.11 -3.70 15.41
C ALA A 90 15.77 -3.82 16.91
N SER A 91 14.51 -4.14 17.23
CA SER A 91 14.04 -4.25 18.62
C SER A 91 14.20 -5.66 19.22
N GLY A 92 14.42 -6.68 18.40
CA GLY A 92 14.36 -8.09 18.80
C GLY A 92 12.96 -8.59 19.16
N ARG A 93 11.92 -7.81 18.86
CA ARG A 93 10.52 -8.09 19.24
C ARG A 93 9.72 -8.52 18.02
N ARG A 94 8.61 -9.23 18.26
CA ARG A 94 7.77 -9.78 17.18
C ARG A 94 6.33 -9.28 17.22
N VAL A 95 5.95 -8.55 18.27
CA VAL A 95 4.60 -8.05 18.47
C VAL A 95 4.43 -6.71 17.77
N VAL A 96 3.40 -6.56 16.95
CA VAL A 96 3.08 -5.31 16.24
C VAL A 96 1.65 -4.87 16.52
N ALA A 97 1.42 -3.58 16.76
CA ALA A 97 0.08 -3.07 17.05
C ALA A 97 -0.61 -2.57 15.78
N LEU A 98 -1.85 -3.01 15.54
CA LEU A 98 -2.62 -2.64 14.33
C LEU A 98 -4.07 -2.32 14.68
N HIS A 99 -4.67 -1.36 13.98
CA HIS A 99 -6.12 -1.19 14.03
C HIS A 99 -6.83 -2.45 13.47
N PRO A 100 -7.98 -2.90 14.03
CA PRO A 100 -8.70 -4.09 13.56
C PRO A 100 -9.06 -4.09 12.07
N LYS A 101 -9.24 -2.90 11.48
CA LYS A 101 -9.51 -2.70 10.03
C LYS A 101 -8.29 -2.31 9.20
N SER A 102 -7.07 -2.42 9.75
CA SER A 102 -5.86 -2.20 8.96
C SER A 102 -5.84 -3.16 7.78
N HIS A 103 -5.39 -2.71 6.61
CA HIS A 103 -5.26 -3.55 5.41
C HIS A 103 -4.41 -4.80 5.70
N LEU A 104 -3.35 -4.63 6.50
CA LEU A 104 -2.48 -5.70 7.01
C LEU A 104 -3.25 -6.78 7.79
N ALA A 105 -4.34 -6.40 8.46
CA ALA A 105 -5.13 -7.27 9.33
C ALA A 105 -6.33 -7.92 8.64
N VAL A 106 -6.82 -7.36 7.53
CA VAL A 106 -8.09 -7.78 6.90
C VAL A 106 -7.95 -8.35 5.50
N ASP A 107 -6.93 -7.96 4.72
CA ASP A 107 -6.92 -8.24 3.27
C ASP A 107 -5.55 -8.72 2.75
N GLU A 108 -4.86 -9.56 3.53
CA GLU A 108 -3.53 -10.07 3.16
C GLU A 108 -3.30 -11.51 3.66
N ALA A 109 -4.37 -12.29 3.83
CA ALA A 109 -4.33 -13.72 4.18
C ALA A 109 -3.41 -14.06 5.38
N ASP A 110 -3.43 -13.22 6.42
CA ASP A 110 -2.56 -13.34 7.61
C ASP A 110 -1.06 -13.37 7.28
N ALA A 111 -0.61 -12.70 6.21
CA ALA A 111 0.78 -12.72 5.77
C ALA A 111 1.76 -12.17 6.84
N LEU A 112 1.31 -11.30 7.75
CA LEU A 112 2.15 -10.87 8.88
C LEU A 112 2.56 -12.04 9.76
N GLN A 113 1.63 -12.93 10.09
CA GLN A 113 1.89 -14.12 10.89
C GLN A 113 2.57 -15.20 10.04
N ARG A 114 2.05 -15.47 8.85
CA ARG A 114 2.45 -16.63 8.02
C ARG A 114 3.79 -16.43 7.31
N LEU A 115 4.06 -15.23 6.81
CA LEU A 115 5.27 -14.92 6.06
C LEU A 115 6.28 -14.16 6.92
N ALA A 116 5.84 -13.11 7.60
CA ALA A 116 6.74 -12.26 8.38
C ALA A 116 7.00 -12.78 9.81
N GLY A 117 6.23 -13.76 10.29
CA GLY A 117 6.29 -14.33 11.65
C GLY A 117 6.05 -13.30 12.77
N LEU A 118 5.36 -12.21 12.45
CA LEU A 118 4.98 -11.16 13.38
C LEU A 118 3.65 -11.50 14.05
N THR A 119 3.49 -11.12 15.31
CA THR A 119 2.27 -11.30 16.09
C THR A 119 1.49 -9.99 16.12
N PRO A 120 0.40 -9.83 15.36
CA PRO A 120 -0.39 -8.62 15.40
C PRO A 120 -1.29 -8.59 16.64
N VAL A 121 -1.22 -7.49 17.39
CA VAL A 121 -2.19 -7.14 18.44
C VAL A 121 -3.15 -6.10 17.86
N ARG A 122 -4.44 -6.44 17.84
CA ARG A 122 -5.49 -5.53 17.34
C ARG A 122 -5.89 -4.53 18.43
N ILE A 123 -5.75 -3.24 18.14
CA ILE A 123 -5.91 -2.16 19.13
C ILE A 123 -7.16 -1.30 18.87
N GLY A 124 -7.91 -1.05 19.94
CA GLY A 124 -9.16 -0.28 19.86
C GLY A 124 -10.30 -1.02 19.16
N PRO A 125 -11.50 -0.41 19.10
CA PRO A 125 -12.64 -0.99 18.39
C PRO A 125 -12.53 -0.77 16.88
N ASP A 126 -13.28 -1.54 16.09
CA ASP A 126 -13.20 -1.52 14.63
C ASP A 126 -14.05 -0.42 13.95
N ILE A 127 -14.77 0.38 14.74
CA ILE A 127 -15.69 1.45 14.31
C ILE A 127 -15.17 2.87 14.60
N ARG A 128 -14.00 3.02 15.21
CA ARG A 128 -13.38 4.34 15.47
C ARG A 128 -11.86 4.21 15.56
N HIS A 129 -11.16 5.33 15.44
CA HIS A 129 -9.72 5.37 15.70
C HIS A 129 -9.39 4.89 17.12
N PHE A 130 -8.24 4.21 17.25
CA PHE A 130 -7.66 3.91 18.56
C PHE A 130 -7.08 5.18 19.19
N SER A 131 -7.00 5.19 20.51
CA SER A 131 -6.42 6.30 21.28
C SER A 131 -5.07 5.92 21.88
N ALA A 132 -4.33 6.92 22.39
CA ALA A 132 -3.11 6.66 23.17
C ALA A 132 -3.38 5.76 24.39
N ALA A 133 -4.56 5.89 25.02
CA ALA A 133 -4.97 5.03 26.11
C ALA A 133 -5.19 3.57 25.67
N ASP A 134 -5.59 3.33 24.42
CA ASP A 134 -5.72 1.98 23.88
C ASP A 134 -4.34 1.33 23.64
N LEU A 135 -3.34 2.13 23.23
CA LEU A 135 -1.94 1.68 23.12
C LEU A 135 -1.33 1.36 24.50
N GLN A 136 -1.56 2.19 25.51
CA GLN A 136 -1.02 1.99 26.86
C GLN A 136 -1.53 0.73 27.56
N LYS A 137 -2.67 0.17 27.13
CA LYS A 137 -3.22 -1.09 27.67
C LYS A 137 -2.46 -2.32 27.18
N ILE A 138 -1.59 -2.19 26.19
CA ILE A 138 -0.82 -3.32 25.67
C ILE A 138 0.28 -3.64 26.69
N GLY A 139 0.17 -4.81 27.32
CA GLY A 139 1.15 -5.29 28.31
C GLY A 139 2.39 -5.94 27.69
N GLU A 140 2.39 -6.17 26.37
CA GLU A 140 3.50 -6.79 25.65
C GLU A 140 4.40 -5.73 24.99
N PRO A 141 5.72 -5.93 24.99
CA PRO A 141 6.64 -5.00 24.35
C PRO A 141 6.50 -5.05 22.81
N LEU A 142 6.12 -3.93 22.21
CA LEU A 142 5.95 -3.80 20.76
C LEU A 142 7.28 -3.64 20.03
N ALA A 143 7.35 -4.19 18.81
CA ALA A 143 8.33 -3.87 17.79
C ALA A 143 7.98 -2.56 17.05
N ALA A 144 6.69 -2.37 16.75
CA ALA A 144 6.12 -1.22 16.06
C ALA A 144 4.63 -1.07 16.41
#